data_AF-A0A1C5UUS4-F1
#
_entry.id   AF-A0A1C5UUS4-F1
#
_cell.length_a   1.000
_cell.length_b   1.000
_cell.length_c   1.000
_cell.angle_alpha   90.00
_cell.angle_beta   90.00
_cell.angle_gamma   90.00
#
_symmetry.space_group_name_H-M   'P 1'
#
loop_
_entity.id
_entity.type
_entity.pdbx_description
1 polymer ?
#
loop_
_entity_poly.entity_id
_entity_poly.type
_entity_poly.pdbx_seq_one_letter_code
_entity_poly.pdbx_strand_id
1 'polypeptide(L)' 'MGKCEAVKECVVKEMGKKIGVVVYCDEDKQQQVRDFITEANRTLPLYKRMSAVEFSTEPLPRNGAGKLLRQ' A
#
# COMPACT_ATOMS: atom_id res chain seq x y z
N MET A 1 -12.77 -0.57 -10.15
CA MET A 1 -11.71 -1.49 -9.70
C MET A 1 -11.99 -1.88 -8.27
N GLY A 2 -11.95 -3.18 -7.96
CA GLY A 2 -12.33 -3.72 -6.64
C GLY A 2 -11.20 -3.67 -5.62
N LYS A 3 -11.47 -4.26 -4.44
CA LYS A 3 -10.49 -4.53 -3.38
C LYS A 3 -9.53 -5.65 -3.81
N CYS A 4 -8.25 -5.55 -3.43
CA CYS A 4 -7.33 -6.69 -3.45
C CYS A 4 -7.43 -7.44 -2.12
N GLU A 5 -7.86 -8.71 -2.15
CA GLU A 5 -8.06 -9.50 -0.93
C GLU A 5 -6.77 -9.92 -0.24
N ALA A 6 -5.65 -9.94 -0.97
CA ALA A 6 -4.32 -10.20 -0.43
C ALA A 6 -3.82 -9.09 0.50
N VAL A 7 -4.34 -7.86 0.37
CA VAL A 7 -3.95 -6.74 1.23
C VAL A 7 -4.65 -6.88 2.59
N LYS A 8 -3.87 -7.09 3.65
CA LYS A 8 -4.39 -7.10 5.03
C LYS A 8 -4.51 -5.67 5.57
N GLU A 9 -3.43 -4.90 5.43
CA GLU A 9 -3.40 -3.48 5.79
C GLU A 9 -2.55 -2.69 4.79
N CYS A 10 -2.85 -1.41 4.61
CA CYS A 10 -2.00 -0.53 3.83
C CYS A 10 -2.04 0.90 4.36
N VAL A 11 -0.96 1.63 4.12
CA VAL A 11 -0.88 3.08 4.34
C VAL A 11 -0.24 3.74 3.13
N VAL A 12 -0.94 4.74 2.58
CA VAL A 12 -0.39 5.62 1.55
C VAL A 12 0.30 6.78 2.24
N LYS A 13 1.55 7.07 1.86
CA LYS A 13 2.35 8.15 2.43
C LYS A 13 3.29 8.77 1.39
N GLU A 14 3.89 9.90 1.74
CA GLU A 14 4.96 10.48 0.91
C GLU A 14 6.23 9.64 1.04
N MET A 15 6.85 9.31 -0.09
CA MET A 15 8.12 8.59 -0.17
C MET A 15 9.01 9.31 -1.19
N GLY A 16 9.88 10.18 -0.70
CA GLY A 16 10.78 10.98 -1.55
C GLY A 16 10.03 11.88 -2.55
N LYS A 17 9.08 12.70 -2.07
CA LYS A 17 8.22 13.58 -2.90
C LYS A 17 7.30 12.86 -3.89
N LYS A 18 7.11 11.55 -3.73
CA LYS A 18 6.18 10.75 -4.52
C LYS A 18 5.15 10.09 -3.61
N ILE A 19 3.99 9.76 -4.17
CA ILE A 19 3.01 8.93 -3.48
C ILE A 19 3.58 7.51 -3.42
N GLY A 20 3.73 6.95 -2.23
CA GLY A 20 4.08 5.56 -2.05
C GLY A 20 3.08 4.86 -1.13
N VAL A 21 3.19 3.54 -1.07
CA VAL A 21 2.33 2.71 -0.23
C VAL A 21 3.17 1.67 0.49
N VAL A 22 2.91 1.52 1.79
CA VAL A 22 3.40 0.40 2.59
C VAL A 22 2.25 -0.57 2.77
N VAL A 23 2.47 -1.84 2.45
CA VAL A 23 1.45 -2.88 2.51
C VAL A 23 1.88 -4.00 3.45
N TYR A 24 0.99 -4.40 4.35
CA TYR A 24 1.10 -5.65 5.08
C TYR A 24 0.22 -6.70 4.39
N CYS A 25 0.85 -7.78 3.96
CA CYS A 25 0.23 -8.96 3.35
C CYS A 25 1.11 -10.19 3.60
N ASP A 26 0.61 -11.38 3.27
CA ASP A 26 1.44 -12.59 3.26
C ASP A 26 2.55 -12.46 2.20
N GLU A 27 3.75 -12.97 2.52
CA GLU A 27 4.92 -12.84 1.65
C GLU A 27 4.71 -13.47 0.27
N ASP A 28 4.03 -14.62 0.21
CA ASP A 28 3.69 -15.32 -1.03
C ASP A 28 2.67 -14.56 -1.90
N LYS A 29 2.02 -13.53 -1.33
CA LYS A 29 1.04 -12.68 -2.04
C LYS A 29 1.60 -11.33 -2.49
N GLN A 30 2.85 -10.99 -2.17
CA GLN A 30 3.42 -9.68 -2.52
C GLN A 30 3.36 -9.40 -4.03
N GLN A 31 3.63 -10.41 -4.87
CA GLN A 31 3.56 -10.23 -6.33
C GLN A 31 2.14 -9.88 -6.80
N GLN A 32 1.12 -10.59 -6.29
CA GLN A 32 -0.29 -10.29 -6.58
C GLN A 32 -0.66 -8.85 -6.19
N VAL A 33 -0.14 -8.37 -5.06
CA VAL A 33 -0.35 -6.97 -4.62
C VAL A 33 0.36 -5.97 -5.54
N ARG A 34 1.60 -6.26 -5.98
CA ARG A 34 2.33 -5.41 -6.95
C ARG A 34 1.58 -5.29 -8.27
N ASP A 35 1.05 -6.41 -8.77
CA ASP A 35 0.29 -6.45 -10.02
C ASP A 35 -1.01 -5.65 -9.89
N PHE A 36 -1.72 -5.81 -8.77
CA PHE A 36 -2.90 -5.02 -8.46
C PHE A 36 -2.61 -3.51 -8.42
N ILE A 37 -1.54 -3.08 -7.76
CA ILE A 37 -1.15 -1.66 -7.70
C ILE A 37 -0.79 -1.13 -9.09
N THR A 38 -0.10 -1.93 -9.89
CA THR A 38 0.25 -1.59 -11.28
C THR A 38 -1.00 -1.35 -12.12
N GLU A 39 -1.97 -2.25 -12.04
CA GLU A 39 -3.24 -2.10 -12.74
C GLU A 39 -4.05 -0.91 -12.22
N ALA A 40 -4.04 -0.66 -10.90
CA ALA A 40 -4.69 0.51 -10.31
C ALA A 40 -4.10 1.80 -10.86
N ASN A 41 -2.78 1.89 -10.93
CA ASN A 41 -2.08 3.05 -11.45
C ASN A 41 -2.42 3.35 -12.91
N ARG A 42 -2.75 2.35 -13.74
CA ARG A 42 -3.19 2.56 -15.13
C ARG A 42 -4.52 3.31 -15.20
N THR A 43 -5.42 3.05 -14.24
CA THR A 43 -6.75 3.68 -14.18
C THR A 43 -6.76 5.02 -13.44
N LEU A 44 -5.78 5.26 -12.56
CA LEU A 44 -5.67 6.49 -11.79
C LEU A 44 -5.07 7.65 -12.62
N PRO A 45 -5.54 8.89 -12.38
CA PRO A 45 -4.87 10.06 -12.96
C PRO A 45 -3.44 10.16 -12.42
N LEU A 46 -2.54 10.74 -13.22
CA LEU A 46 -1.10 10.73 -12.97
C LEU A 46 -0.72 11.16 -11.54
N TYR A 47 -1.39 12.20 -11.02
CA TYR A 47 -1.15 12.76 -9.69
C TYR A 47 -1.62 11.89 -8.52
N LYS A 48 -2.33 10.78 -8.75
CA LYS A 48 -2.75 9.81 -7.72
C LYS A 48 -1.99 8.48 -7.79
N ARG A 49 -1.09 8.32 -8.76
CA ARG A 49 -0.38 7.05 -8.96
C ARG A 49 0.64 6.80 -7.85
N MET A 50 0.60 5.59 -7.29
CA MET A 50 1.56 5.12 -6.30
C MET A 50 2.85 4.72 -7.02
N SER A 51 3.94 5.42 -6.73
CA SER A 51 5.23 5.26 -7.40
C SER A 51 6.19 4.31 -6.67
N ALA A 52 5.98 4.10 -5.37
CA ALA A 52 6.78 3.20 -4.54
C ALA A 52 5.86 2.23 -3.79
N VAL A 53 6.27 0.96 -3.72
CA VAL A 53 5.56 -0.10 -2.98
C VAL A 53 6.56 -0.79 -2.08
N GLU A 54 6.39 -0.60 -0.78
CA GLU A 54 7.12 -1.31 0.27
C GLU A 54 6.20 -2.33 0.95
N PHE A 55 6.78 -3.45 1.37
CA PHE A 55 6.07 -4.49 2.10
C PHE A 55 6.55 -4.54 3.54
N SER A 56 5.60 -4.70 4.45
CA SER A 56 5.85 -5.02 5.85
C SER A 56 5.60 -6.51 6.07
N THR A 57 6.46 -7.15 6.85
CA THR A 57 6.26 -8.52 7.36
C THR A 57 5.46 -8.52 8.67
N GLU A 58 5.22 -7.35 9.26
CA GLU A 58 4.46 -7.16 10.50
C GLU A 58 3.25 -6.23 10.28
N PRO A 59 2.21 -6.31 11.13
CA PRO A 59 1.11 -5.35 11.12
C PRO A 59 1.58 -3.90 11.23
N LEU A 60 0.86 -2.99 10.57
CA LEU A 60 1.25 -1.57 10.53
C LEU A 60 1.07 -0.90 11.90
N PRO A 61 1.97 0.03 12.26
CA PRO A 61 2.01 0.61 13.60
C PRO A 61 0.75 1.42 13.90
N ARG A 62 0.28 1.38 15.15
CA ARG A 62 -0.92 2.05 15.63
C ARG A 62 -0.63 2.95 16.81
N ASN A 63 -1.42 4.02 16.97
CA ASN A 63 -1.37 4.87 18.15
C ASN A 63 -2.10 4.22 19.34
N GLY A 64 -2.04 4.85 20.52
CA GLY A 64 -2.72 4.36 21.73
C GLY A 64 -4.26 4.25 21.64
N ALA A 65 -4.87 4.83 20.60
CA ALA A 65 -6.29 4.69 20.29
C ALA A 65 -6.57 3.62 19.21
N GLY A 66 -5.56 2.82 18.84
CA GLY A 66 -5.68 1.75 17.85
C GLY A 66 -5.76 2.22 16.38
N LYS A 67 -5.54 3.51 16.09
CA LYS A 67 -5.56 4.04 14.71
C LYS A 67 -4.19 3.87 14.06
N LEU A 68 -4.17 3.56 12.76
CA LEU A 68 -2.93 3.48 11.97
C LEU A 68 -2.14 4.80 12.05
N LEU A 69 -0.85 4.68 12.34
CA LEU A 69 0.12 5.77 12.25
C LEU A 69 0.48 6.00 10.78
N ARG A 70 0.49 7.27 10.35
CA ARG A 70 0.70 7.68 8.94
C ARG A 70 1.92 8.57 8.73
N GLN A 71 2.84 8.57 9.70
CA GLN A 71 4.05 9.40 9.67
C GLN A 71 4.99 8.98 8.54
#